data_AF-T1I9Q5-F1
#
_entry.id   AF-T1I9Q5-F1
#
_cell.length_a   1.000
_cell.length_b   1.000
_cell.length_c   1.000
_cell.angle_alpha   90.00
_cell.angle_beta   90.00
_cell.angle_gamma   90.00
#
_symmetry.space_group_name_H-M   'P 1'
#
loop_
_entity.id
_entity.type
_entity.pdbx_description
1 polymer ?
#
loop_
_entity_poly.entity_id
_entity_poly.type
_entity_poly.pdbx_seq_one_letter_code
_entity_poly.pdbx_strand_id
1 'polypeptide(L)'
;EGKLGSSGVQYTAKYNTVDKKRKEIEPADPKDSYTLTVLEADDSSALVHICLREGPKDLGDLYTVLSHQKTGEPSATVKNAVAQAGLKLNDFVDTKTLSCTYDDQFTSM
;
A
#
# COMPACT_ATOMS: atom_id res chain seq x y z
N GLU A 1 0.39 -16.41 -16.66
CA GLU A 1 1.23 -16.63 -15.47
C GLU A 1 0.80 -15.60 -14.44
N GLY A 2 0.51 -15.84 -13.17
CA GLY A 2 -0.08 -16.96 -12.45
C GLY A 2 -0.93 -16.30 -11.34
N LYS A 3 -2.17 -16.75 -11.12
CA LYS A 3 -3.07 -16.14 -10.13
C LYS A 3 -2.44 -16.21 -8.74
N LEU A 4 -2.11 -15.06 -8.15
CA LEU A 4 -1.73 -14.98 -6.73
C LEU A 4 -3.00 -15.14 -5.87
N GLY A 5 -3.50 -16.37 -5.79
CA GLY A 5 -4.55 -16.75 -4.85
C GLY A 5 -4.01 -16.96 -3.43
N SER A 6 -3.06 -16.12 -2.98
CA SER A 6 -2.47 -16.23 -1.63
C SER A 6 -2.60 -14.93 -0.87
N SER A 7 -3.55 -14.91 0.06
CA SER A 7 -3.39 -14.19 1.32
C SER A 7 -2.05 -14.59 1.96
N GLY A 8 -1.22 -13.62 2.35
CA GLY A 8 -0.07 -13.88 3.23
C GLY A 8 1.34 -13.54 2.70
N VAL A 9 1.49 -12.80 1.60
CA VAL A 9 2.81 -12.22 1.27
C VAL A 9 3.07 -11.07 2.23
N GLN A 10 4.07 -11.23 3.09
CA GLN A 10 4.48 -10.22 4.06
C GLN A 10 5.97 -9.93 3.93
N TYR A 11 6.33 -8.65 4.00
CA TYR A 11 7.73 -8.25 4.10
C TYR A 11 7.88 -7.04 5.03
N THR A 12 9.05 -6.94 5.66
CA THR A 12 9.47 -5.76 6.42
C THR A 12 10.60 -5.08 5.66
N ALA A 13 10.45 -3.79 5.41
CA ALA A 13 11.42 -3.01 4.65
C ALA A 13 11.94 -1.81 5.44
N LYS A 14 13.21 -1.48 5.18
CA LYS A 14 13.83 -0.21 5.51
C LYS A 14 13.59 0.76 4.34
N TYR A 15 13.52 2.05 4.62
CA TYR A 15 13.29 3.07 3.60
C TYR A 15 14.27 4.22 3.75
N ASN A 16 14.77 4.74 2.63
CA ASN A 16 15.52 6.00 2.56
C ASN A 16 14.60 7.13 2.09
N THR A 17 15.07 8.37 2.21
CA THR A 17 14.36 9.55 1.68
C THR A 17 15.06 10.03 0.42
N VAL A 18 14.30 10.21 -0.67
CA VAL A 18 14.82 10.63 -1.98
C VAL A 18 14.10 11.86 -2.52
N ASP A 19 14.75 12.60 -3.42
CA ASP A 19 14.11 13.68 -4.18
C ASP A 19 13.30 13.14 -5.38
N LYS A 20 12.60 14.04 -6.08
CA LYS A 20 11.81 13.69 -7.29
C LYS A 20 12.64 13.11 -8.45
N LYS A 21 13.97 13.18 -8.37
CA LYS A 21 14.90 12.59 -9.36
C LYS A 21 15.48 11.27 -8.84
N ARG A 22 14.94 10.70 -7.76
CA ARG A 22 15.39 9.47 -7.09
C ARG A 22 16.79 9.61 -6.46
N LYS A 23 17.30 10.83 -6.24
CA LYS A 23 18.56 11.05 -5.54
C LYS A 23 18.34 10.98 -4.03
N GLU A 24 19.14 10.19 -3.33
CA GLU A 24 19.10 10.10 -1.87
C GLU A 24 19.38 11.45 -1.21
N ILE A 25 18.49 11.82 -0.29
CA ILE A 25 18.58 12.98 0.60
C ILE A 25 19.01 12.51 1.99
N GLU A 26 18.46 11.38 2.45
CA GLU A 26 18.74 10.80 3.75
C GLU A 26 18.75 9.27 3.63
N PRO A 27 19.79 8.59 4.15
CA PRO A 27 19.86 7.12 4.14
C PRO A 27 18.84 6.52 5.10
N ALA A 28 18.54 5.24 4.93
CA ALA A 28 17.61 4.55 5.82
C ALA A 28 18.14 4.48 7.26
N ASP A 29 17.31 4.86 8.25
CA ASP A 29 17.62 4.61 9.66
C ASP A 29 17.45 3.10 9.96
N PRO A 30 18.48 2.42 10.53
CA PRO A 30 18.38 1.02 10.92
C PRO A 30 17.25 0.72 11.92
N LYS A 31 16.68 1.71 12.60
CA LYS A 31 15.56 1.57 13.54
C LYS A 31 14.20 1.66 12.85
N ASP A 32 14.11 2.37 11.74
CA ASP A 32 12.82 2.67 11.11
C ASP A 32 12.45 1.60 10.11
N SER A 33 11.19 1.21 10.07
CA SER A 33 10.73 0.19 9.11
C SER A 33 9.23 0.26 8.90
N TYR A 34 8.78 -0.31 7.79
CA TYR A 34 7.38 -0.67 7.64
C TYR A 34 7.26 -2.17 7.37
N THR A 35 6.20 -2.78 7.89
CA THR A 35 5.79 -4.14 7.52
C THR A 35 4.56 -4.04 6.64
N LEU A 36 4.65 -4.55 5.42
CA LEU A 36 3.53 -4.63 4.49
C LEU A 36 3.07 -6.08 4.38
N THR A 37 1.77 -6.30 4.55
CA THR A 37 1.10 -7.59 4.36
C THR A 37 0.06 -7.47 3.26
N VAL A 38 0.21 -8.28 2.21
CA VAL A 38 -0.79 -8.39 1.14
C VAL A 38 -1.88 -9.36 1.59
N LEU A 39 -3.11 -8.85 1.69
CA LEU A 39 -4.27 -9.61 2.11
C LEU A 39 -4.99 -10.26 0.94
N GLU A 40 -5.04 -9.56 -0.20
CA GLU A 40 -5.61 -10.06 -1.44
C GLU A 40 -5.03 -9.30 -2.64
N ALA A 41 -4.88 -9.97 -3.78
CA ALA A 41 -4.43 -9.35 -5.02
C ALA A 41 -4.98 -10.07 -6.25
N ASP A 42 -5.43 -9.29 -7.24
CA ASP A 42 -5.74 -9.77 -8.58
C ASP A 42 -5.08 -8.89 -9.64
N ASP A 43 -5.36 -9.20 -10.92
CA ASP A 43 -4.75 -8.52 -12.07
C ASP A 43 -5.01 -7.00 -12.13
N SER A 44 -5.97 -6.48 -11.35
CA SER A 44 -6.42 -5.09 -11.39
C SER A 44 -6.24 -4.32 -10.09
N SER A 45 -6.30 -5.03 -8.96
CA SER A 45 -6.52 -4.46 -7.63
C SER A 45 -5.84 -5.27 -6.53
N ALA A 46 -5.57 -4.64 -5.40
CA ALA A 46 -5.08 -5.34 -4.20
C ALA A 46 -5.61 -4.71 -2.91
N LEU A 47 -5.57 -5.47 -1.82
CA LEU A 47 -5.74 -5.00 -0.45
C LEU A 47 -4.46 -5.29 0.34
N VAL A 48 -3.89 -4.26 0.95
CA VAL A 48 -2.70 -4.39 1.80
C VAL A 48 -2.90 -3.74 3.16
N HIS A 49 -2.15 -4.24 4.14
CA HIS A 49 -2.00 -3.64 5.46
C HIS A 49 -0.54 -3.19 5.65
N ILE A 50 -0.32 -1.99 6.17
CA ILE A 50 1.00 -1.41 6.40
C ILE A 50 1.11 -0.98 7.86
N CYS A 51 2.08 -1.53 8.58
CA CYS A 51 2.45 -1.13 9.94
C CYS A 51 3.77 -0.35 9.90
N LEU A 52 3.76 0.93 10.29
CA LEU A 52 4.95 1.78 10.33
C LEU A 52 5.56 1.79 11.74
N ARG A 53 6.88 1.66 11.83
CA ARG A 53 7.63 1.59 13.09
C ARG A 53 8.84 2.51 13.11
N GLU A 54 9.08 3.13 14.26
CA GLU A 54 10.29 3.87 14.60
C GLU A 54 10.95 3.19 15.81
N GLY A 55 11.95 2.36 15.54
CA GLY A 55 12.55 1.47 16.54
C GLY A 55 11.51 0.52 17.16
N PRO A 56 11.34 0.51 18.49
CA PRO A 56 10.35 -0.36 19.16
C PRO A 56 8.92 0.20 19.15
N LYS A 57 8.70 1.40 18.59
CA LYS A 57 7.40 2.09 18.64
C LYS A 57 6.63 1.90 17.35
N ASP A 58 5.37 1.49 17.48
CA ASP A 58 4.40 1.51 16.38
C ASP A 58 3.91 2.95 16.18
N LEU A 59 4.15 3.51 14.99
CA LEU A 59 3.70 4.87 14.63
C LEU A 59 2.25 4.87 14.12
N GLY A 60 1.84 3.78 13.48
CA GLY A 60 0.48 3.62 12.98
C GLY A 60 0.34 2.48 12.00
N ASP A 61 -0.91 2.07 11.82
CA ASP A 61 -1.33 1.02 10.91
C ASP A 61 -2.29 1.59 9.87
N LEU A 62 -2.18 1.12 8.63
CA LEU A 62 -3.02 1.58 7.52
C LEU A 62 -3.41 0.41 6.62
N TYR A 63 -4.71 0.26 6.38
CA TYR A 63 -5.23 -0.58 5.30
C TYR A 63 -5.39 0.27 4.04
N THR A 64 -4.93 -0.22 2.89
CA THR A 64 -5.09 0.48 1.61
C THR A 64 -5.61 -0.46 0.53
N VAL A 65 -6.60 0.03 -0.20
CA VAL A 65 -7.10 -0.58 -1.43
C VAL A 65 -6.33 0.03 -2.60
N LEU A 66 -5.69 -0.82 -3.39
CA LEU A 66 -4.83 -0.42 -4.51
C LEU A 66 -5.50 -0.76 -5.84
N SER A 67 -5.25 0.06 -6.86
CA SER A 67 -5.60 -0.21 -8.26
C SER A 67 -4.47 0.24 -9.17
N HIS A 68 -4.28 -0.44 -10.31
CA HIS A 68 -3.33 0.00 -11.33
C HIS A 68 -3.74 1.31 -12.03
N GLN A 69 -5.00 1.71 -11.95
CA GLN A 69 -5.50 2.97 -12.50
C GLN A 69 -5.79 3.96 -11.37
N LYS A 70 -5.38 5.23 -11.53
CA LYS A 70 -5.54 6.28 -10.50
C LYS A 70 -6.96 6.42 -9.95
N THR A 71 -7.94 6.23 -10.82
CA THR A 71 -9.37 6.30 -10.49
C THR A 71 -10.07 4.97 -10.73
N GLY A 72 -9.33 3.87 -10.78
CA GLY A 72 -9.86 2.52 -10.95
C GLY A 72 -10.82 2.16 -9.81
N GLU A 73 -11.88 1.42 -10.14
CA GLU A 73 -12.73 0.81 -9.13
C GLU A 73 -12.08 -0.48 -8.63
N PRO A 74 -12.08 -0.74 -7.31
CA PRO A 74 -11.58 -2.00 -6.80
C PRO A 74 -12.44 -3.16 -7.31
N SER A 75 -11.77 -4.26 -7.64
CA SER A 75 -12.43 -5.50 -8.08
C SER A 75 -13.38 -6.05 -7.01
N ALA A 76 -14.32 -6.91 -7.44
CA ALA A 76 -15.20 -7.61 -6.49
C ALA A 76 -14.41 -8.49 -5.51
N THR A 77 -13.31 -9.11 -5.96
CA THR A 77 -12.41 -9.92 -5.14
C THR A 77 -11.82 -9.09 -3.99
N VAL A 78 -11.27 -7.92 -4.28
CA VAL A 78 -10.69 -7.02 -3.27
C VAL A 78 -11.76 -6.43 -2.35
N LYS A 79 -12.94 -6.07 -2.89
CA LYS A 79 -14.09 -5.63 -2.07
C LYS A 79 -14.52 -6.70 -1.07
N ASN A 80 -14.53 -7.97 -1.47
CA ASN A 80 -14.82 -9.08 -0.58
C ASN A 80 -13.72 -9.29 0.47
N ALA A 81 -12.45 -9.13 0.10
CA ALA A 81 -11.33 -9.23 1.04
C ALA A 81 -11.40 -8.15 2.14
N VAL A 82 -11.82 -6.93 1.81
CA VAL A 82 -12.07 -5.87 2.82
C VAL A 82 -13.11 -6.33 3.84
N ALA A 83 -14.22 -6.92 3.38
CA ALA A 83 -15.25 -7.45 4.28
C ALA A 83 -14.75 -8.64 5.12
N GLN A 84 -13.97 -9.56 4.52
CA GLN A 84 -13.39 -10.70 5.22
C GLN A 84 -12.35 -10.29 6.27
N ALA A 85 -11.65 -9.17 6.06
CA ALA A 85 -10.78 -8.55 7.05
C ALA A 85 -11.54 -7.85 8.19
N GLY A 86 -12.87 -7.91 8.19
CA GLY A 86 -13.72 -7.27 9.21
C GLY A 86 -13.88 -5.76 9.03
N LEU A 87 -13.53 -5.23 7.86
CA LEU A 87 -13.59 -3.81 7.55
C LEU A 87 -14.80 -3.49 6.65
N LYS A 88 -15.23 -2.23 6.65
CA LYS A 88 -16.25 -1.73 5.71
C LYS A 88 -15.62 -0.75 4.75
N LEU A 89 -15.81 -0.99 3.45
CA LEU A 89 -15.23 -0.13 2.41
C LEU A 89 -15.68 1.33 2.54
N ASN A 90 -16.91 1.58 2.98
CA ASN A 90 -17.45 2.93 3.16
C ASN A 90 -16.79 3.72 4.31
N ASP A 91 -16.06 3.05 5.19
CA ASP A 91 -15.32 3.69 6.27
C ASP A 91 -13.92 4.15 5.81
N PHE A 92 -13.50 3.77 4.59
CA PHE A 92 -12.26 4.23 3.98
C PHE A 92 -12.43 5.63 3.39
N VAL A 93 -11.33 6.38 3.38
CA VAL A 93 -11.26 7.67 2.68
C VAL A 93 -11.12 7.42 1.17
N ASP A 94 -12.08 7.91 0.38
CA ASP A 94 -12.00 7.87 -1.09
C ASP A 94 -11.07 8.97 -1.62
N THR A 95 -9.87 8.58 -2.04
CA THR A 95 -8.84 9.50 -2.54
C THR A 95 -9.21 10.18 -3.86
N LYS A 96 -10.18 9.65 -4.62
CA LYS A 96 -10.65 10.30 -5.86
C LYS A 96 -11.25 11.67 -5.59
N THR A 97 -11.78 11.88 -4.38
CA THR A 97 -12.40 13.14 -3.96
C THR A 97 -11.39 14.19 -3.49
N LEU A 98 -10.13 13.82 -3.26
CA LEU A 98 -9.13 14.67 -2.62
C LEU A 98 -8.29 15.50 -3.60
N SER A 99 -8.58 15.46 -4.90
CA SER A 99 -7.82 16.19 -5.94
C SER A 99 -6.31 15.91 -5.89
N CYS A 100 -5.93 14.64 -5.69
CA CYS A 100 -4.54 14.22 -5.56
C CYS A 100 -3.70 14.60 -6.78
N THR A 101 -2.50 15.15 -6.53
CA THR A 101 -1.47 15.34 -7.55
C THR A 101 -0.48 14.18 -7.48
N TYR A 102 -0.15 13.60 -8.63
CA TYR A 102 0.75 12.44 -8.73
C TYR A 102 1.96 12.76 -9.60
N ASP A 103 3.11 12.19 -9.26
CA ASP A 103 4.31 12.16 -10.10
C ASP A 103 4.45 10.77 -10.74
N ASP A 104 3.82 10.58 -11.90
CA ASP A 104 3.83 9.28 -12.60
C ASP A 104 5.19 8.97 -13.23
N GLN A 105 6.00 9.99 -13.52
CA GLN A 105 7.36 9.79 -14.03
C GLN A 105 8.24 9.18 -12.94
N PHE A 106 8.03 9.58 -11.68
CA PHE A 106 8.74 9.00 -10.57
C PHE A 106 8.38 7.52 -10.35
N THR A 107 7.13 7.12 -10.55
CA THR A 107 6.64 5.76 -10.30
C THR A 107 6.69 4.83 -11.51
N SER A 108 7.02 5.33 -12.71
CA SER A 108 7.15 4.50 -13.92
C SER A 108 8.37 3.58 -13.85
N MET A 109 8.25 2.43 -14.55
CA MET A 109 9.36 1.48 -14.77
C MET A 109 10.48 2.08 -15.61
#